data_AF-A0A8H7LAT8-F1
#
_entry.id   AF-A0A8H7LAT8-F1
#
_cell.length_a   1.000
_cell.length_b   1.000
_cell.length_c   1.000
_cell.angle_alpha   90.00
_cell.angle_beta   90.00
_cell.angle_gamma   90.00
#
_symmetry.space_group_name_H-M   'P 1'
#
loop_
_entity.id
_entity.type
_entity.pdbx_description
1 polymer ?
#
loop_
_entity_poly.entity_id
_entity_poly.type
_entity_poly.pdbx_seq_one_letter_code
_entity_poly.pdbx_strand_id
1 'polypeptide(L)'
;MVLFGTGSFDLEIWTSAFECQINKAHFFKSIAKAFTGKFTHFAINKPIIEDDVMRRPFNLIPLWGDFGPEPTPDLYSNPSESDLRNAFWCNAVQNGIRQTWAPRYTMFSRGNIKEKKRILDSYTSLHGKTVLDMYAGIGYFTLSYLSNGATVFCWEINPWSIEGLVRGLQEK
;
A
#
# COMPACT_ATOMS: atom_id res chain seq x y z
N MET A 1 4.77 -7.87 0.84
CA MET A 1 3.50 -8.62 0.72
C MET A 1 3.25 -8.98 -0.74
N VAL A 2 2.64 -10.14 -1.01
CA VAL A 2 2.10 -10.50 -2.32
C VAL A 2 0.60 -10.19 -2.35
N LEU A 3 0.16 -9.53 -3.42
CA LEU A 3 -1.24 -9.20 -3.66
C LEU A 3 -1.75 -10.00 -4.86
N PHE A 4 -2.73 -10.86 -4.63
CA PHE A 4 -3.42 -11.61 -5.66
C PHE A 4 -4.65 -10.87 -6.17
N GLY A 5 -5.09 -11.20 -7.39
CA GLY A 5 -6.32 -10.64 -7.96
C GLY A 5 -7.57 -11.31 -7.39
N THR A 6 -8.72 -10.67 -7.59
CA THR A 6 -10.04 -11.27 -7.28
C THR A 6 -10.19 -12.63 -7.98
N GLY A 7 -10.73 -13.62 -7.28
CA GLY A 7 -10.90 -14.98 -7.78
C GLY A 7 -9.68 -15.90 -7.57
N SER A 8 -8.60 -15.43 -6.95
CA SER A 8 -7.38 -16.25 -6.79
C SER A 8 -7.50 -17.30 -5.70
N PHE A 9 -8.00 -16.91 -4.51
CA PHE A 9 -8.12 -17.79 -3.34
C PHE A 9 -9.42 -17.55 -2.55
N ASP A 10 -10.37 -16.82 -3.13
CA ASP A 10 -11.69 -16.49 -2.58
C ASP A 10 -12.85 -17.10 -3.38
N LEU A 11 -12.55 -18.03 -4.30
CA LEU A 11 -13.57 -18.87 -4.93
C LEU A 11 -13.91 -20.05 -4.03
N GLU A 12 -15.13 -20.57 -4.18
CA GLU A 12 -15.66 -21.70 -3.39
C GLU A 12 -14.71 -22.91 -3.40
N ILE A 13 -14.14 -23.24 -4.57
CA ILE A 13 -13.18 -24.35 -4.70
C ILE A 13 -11.99 -24.20 -3.74
N TRP A 14 -11.49 -22.98 -3.55
CA TRP A 14 -10.36 -22.71 -2.67
C TRP A 14 -10.78 -22.64 -1.21
N THR A 15 -11.91 -22.00 -0.90
CA THR A 15 -12.41 -21.93 0.48
C THR A 15 -12.71 -23.33 1.01
N SER A 16 -13.42 -24.15 0.24
CA SER A 16 -13.72 -25.55 0.60
C SER A 16 -12.45 -26.40 0.69
N ALA A 17 -11.48 -26.20 -0.21
CA ALA A 17 -10.20 -26.89 -0.12
C ALA A 17 -9.45 -26.52 1.18
N PHE A 18 -9.42 -25.25 1.58
CA PHE A 18 -8.77 -24.82 2.82
C PHE A 18 -9.48 -25.24 4.10
N GLU A 19 -10.80 -25.47 4.04
CA GLU A 19 -11.59 -25.95 5.18
C GLU A 19 -11.41 -27.45 5.41
N CYS A 20 -11.37 -28.25 4.33
CA CYS A 20 -11.50 -29.70 4.45
C CYS A 20 -10.28 -30.51 4.00
N GLN A 21 -9.38 -29.93 3.18
CA GLN A 21 -8.36 -30.71 2.46
C GLN A 21 -6.93 -30.19 2.64
N ILE A 22 -6.73 -28.88 2.67
CA ILE A 22 -5.43 -28.22 2.62
C ILE A 22 -5.27 -27.33 3.85
N ASN A 23 -4.21 -27.54 4.63
CA ASN A 23 -3.87 -26.59 5.68
C ASN A 23 -3.42 -25.25 5.06
N LYS A 24 -4.28 -24.23 5.14
CA LYS A 24 -4.06 -22.89 4.56
C LYS A 24 -2.73 -22.26 4.98
N ALA A 25 -2.37 -22.33 6.26
CA ALA A 25 -1.15 -21.74 6.78
C ALA A 25 0.11 -22.46 6.23
N HIS A 26 0.09 -23.79 6.18
CA HIS A 26 1.18 -24.58 5.60
C HIS A 26 1.33 -24.30 4.10
N PHE A 27 0.22 -24.22 3.37
CA PHE A 27 0.19 -23.90 1.95
C PHE A 27 0.87 -22.56 1.63
N PHE A 28 0.44 -21.46 2.27
CA PHE A 28 1.05 -20.15 2.03
C PHE A 28 2.50 -20.09 2.52
N LYS A 29 2.85 -20.76 3.62
CA LYS A 29 4.25 -20.88 4.07
C LYS A 29 5.12 -21.61 3.03
N SER A 30 4.58 -22.60 2.34
CA SER A 30 5.29 -23.33 1.27
C SER A 30 5.42 -22.49 0.00
N ILE A 31 4.35 -21.82 -0.44
CA ILE A 31 4.39 -20.96 -1.62
C ILE A 31 5.28 -19.73 -1.41
N ALA A 32 5.39 -19.21 -0.18
CA ALA A 32 6.35 -18.14 0.14
C ALA A 32 7.79 -18.48 -0.27
N LYS A 33 8.17 -19.77 -0.25
CA LYS A 33 9.49 -20.23 -0.69
C LYS A 33 9.68 -20.21 -2.21
N ALA A 34 8.59 -20.20 -2.98
CA ALA A 34 8.64 -20.14 -4.44
C ALA A 34 8.89 -18.73 -4.98
N PHE A 35 8.73 -17.69 -4.15
CA PHE A 35 9.02 -16.32 -4.56
C PHE A 35 10.49 -15.98 -4.29
N THR A 36 11.12 -15.25 -5.22
CA THR A 36 12.54 -14.85 -5.17
C THR A 36 12.85 -13.71 -4.18
N GLY A 37 11.99 -13.50 -3.17
CA GLY A 37 12.11 -12.42 -2.19
C GLY A 37 11.57 -12.81 -0.83
N LYS A 38 11.83 -11.98 0.18
CA LYS A 38 11.30 -12.17 1.54
C LYS A 38 9.88 -11.62 1.61
N PHE A 39 8.90 -12.49 1.41
CA PHE A 39 7.49 -12.17 1.55
C PHE A 39 6.94 -12.73 2.87
N THR A 40 6.35 -11.85 3.67
CA THR A 40 5.79 -12.19 4.98
C THR A 40 4.27 -12.26 5.01
N HIS A 41 3.61 -11.76 3.95
CA HIS A 41 2.16 -11.59 3.90
C HIS A 41 1.62 -11.89 2.51
N PHE A 42 0.42 -12.47 2.47
CA PHE A 42 -0.39 -12.70 1.28
C PHE A 42 -1.79 -12.14 1.50
N ALA A 43 -2.33 -11.45 0.51
CA ALA A 43 -3.71 -10.99 0.50
C ALA A 43 -4.29 -10.98 -0.91
N ILE A 44 -5.62 -10.96 -1.00
CA ILE A 44 -6.35 -10.68 -2.23
C ILE A 44 -6.66 -9.19 -2.26
N ASN A 45 -6.27 -8.53 -3.35
CA ASN A 45 -6.59 -7.14 -3.62
C ASN A 45 -7.84 -7.08 -4.50
N LYS A 46 -8.95 -6.63 -3.91
CA LYS A 46 -10.20 -6.38 -4.63
C LYS A 46 -10.35 -4.89 -4.97
N PRO A 47 -11.21 -4.54 -5.93
CA PRO A 47 -11.52 -3.15 -6.23
C PRO A 47 -11.96 -2.38 -4.97
N ILE A 48 -11.53 -1.13 -4.89
CA ILE A 48 -11.99 -0.18 -3.86
C ILE A 48 -13.44 0.22 -4.12
N ILE A 49 -14.12 0.71 -3.10
CA ILE A 49 -15.46 1.31 -3.23
C ILE A 49 -15.29 2.70 -3.83
N GLU A 50 -15.93 2.97 -4.97
CA GLU A 50 -15.72 4.24 -5.68
C GLU A 50 -16.27 5.45 -4.93
N ASP A 51 -17.37 5.28 -4.21
CA ASP A 51 -18.01 6.35 -3.44
C ASP A 51 -17.31 6.61 -2.09
N ASP A 52 -16.33 5.77 -1.71
CA ASP A 52 -15.55 6.04 -0.51
C ASP A 52 -14.61 7.23 -0.74
N VAL A 53 -14.83 8.31 0.01
CA VAL A 53 -14.08 9.57 -0.11
C VAL A 53 -12.56 9.34 0.04
N MET A 54 -12.14 8.45 0.94
CA MET A 54 -10.74 8.13 1.21
C MET A 54 -10.19 6.97 0.37
N ARG A 55 -11.02 6.37 -0.51
CA ARG A 55 -10.65 5.24 -1.37
C ARG A 55 -10.02 4.07 -0.58
N ARG A 56 -10.55 3.81 0.61
CA ARG A 56 -10.05 2.82 1.57
C ARG A 56 -10.18 1.40 1.01
N PRO A 57 -9.21 0.51 1.31
CA PRO A 57 -9.16 -0.84 0.78
C PRO A 57 -10.06 -1.81 1.57
N PHE A 58 -11.33 -1.48 1.74
CA PHE A 58 -12.30 -2.28 2.53
C PHE A 58 -12.41 -3.73 2.09
N ASN A 59 -12.15 -3.99 0.80
CA ASN A 59 -12.29 -5.32 0.21
C ASN A 59 -10.97 -6.12 0.19
N LEU A 60 -9.91 -5.66 0.88
CA LEU A 60 -8.68 -6.44 1.05
C LEU A 60 -8.97 -7.70 1.87
N ILE A 61 -8.55 -8.86 1.38
CA ILE A 61 -8.73 -10.13 2.11
C ILE A 61 -7.36 -10.68 2.52
N PRO A 62 -6.99 -10.61 3.81
CA PRO A 62 -5.83 -11.29 4.34
C PRO A 62 -5.89 -12.81 4.13
N LEU A 63 -4.82 -13.39 3.58
CA LEU A 63 -4.71 -14.84 3.39
C LEU A 63 -3.73 -15.47 4.37
N TRP A 64 -2.61 -14.82 4.63
CA TRP A 64 -1.56 -15.28 5.53
C TRP A 64 -0.63 -14.14 5.95
N GLY A 65 -0.10 -14.20 7.17
CA GLY A 65 0.71 -13.16 7.80
C GLY A 65 -0.09 -12.38 8.86
N ASP A 66 0.62 -11.65 9.71
CA ASP A 66 0.03 -10.80 10.76
C ASP A 66 -0.19 -9.38 10.24
N PHE A 67 -1.42 -9.08 9.84
CA PHE A 67 -1.78 -7.76 9.33
C PHE A 67 -2.02 -6.72 10.45
N GLY A 68 -1.73 -7.07 11.70
CA GLY A 68 -2.04 -6.24 12.87
C GLY A 68 -3.54 -6.24 13.21
N PRO A 69 -3.95 -5.32 14.09
CA PRO A 69 -5.33 -5.22 14.57
C PRO A 69 -6.36 -5.06 13.44
N GLU A 70 -7.56 -5.58 13.66
CA GLU A 70 -8.68 -5.37 12.74
C GLU A 70 -9.08 -3.89 12.69
N PRO A 71 -9.31 -3.31 11.50
CA PRO A 71 -9.68 -1.91 11.39
C PRO A 71 -11.05 -1.63 11.99
N THR A 72 -11.18 -0.47 12.65
CA THR A 72 -12.45 0.08 13.12
C THR A 72 -12.68 1.45 12.48
N PRO A 73 -13.92 1.97 12.45
CA PRO A 73 -14.20 3.31 11.92
C PRO A 73 -13.34 4.42 12.57
N ASP A 74 -13.07 4.30 13.87
CA ASP A 74 -12.23 5.23 14.62
C ASP A 74 -10.76 5.12 14.20
N LEU A 75 -10.23 3.89 14.10
CA LEU A 75 -8.86 3.66 13.62
C LEU A 75 -8.61 4.23 12.22
N TYR A 76 -9.60 4.18 11.31
CA TYR A 76 -9.46 4.78 9.99
C TYR A 76 -9.28 6.30 10.03
N SER A 77 -9.95 6.96 10.96
CA SER A 77 -10.13 8.41 10.94
C SER A 77 -9.18 9.12 11.89
N ASN A 78 -8.82 8.49 13.01
CA ASN A 78 -8.02 9.08 14.08
C ASN A 78 -7.10 8.06 14.76
N PRO A 79 -6.13 7.46 14.02
CA PRO A 79 -5.20 6.51 14.63
C PRO A 79 -4.28 7.20 15.64
N SER A 80 -4.07 6.57 16.80
CA SER A 80 -3.04 6.98 17.74
C SER A 80 -1.65 6.56 17.24
N GLU A 81 -0.59 7.12 17.83
CA GLU A 81 0.79 6.67 17.57
C GLU A 81 0.98 5.17 17.84
N SER A 82 0.28 4.63 18.85
CA SER A 82 0.32 3.19 19.15
C SER A 82 -0.26 2.37 18.00
N ASP A 83 -1.38 2.83 17.42
CA ASP A 83 -2.03 2.16 16.29
C ASP A 83 -1.14 2.20 15.05
N LEU A 84 -0.53 3.35 14.76
CA LEU A 84 0.42 3.51 13.66
C LEU A 84 1.65 2.62 13.83
N ARG A 85 2.13 2.39 15.05
CA ARG A 85 3.26 1.47 15.33
C ARG A 85 2.88 -0.01 15.22
N ASN A 86 1.70 -0.38 15.70
CA ASN A 86 1.26 -1.78 15.75
C ASN A 86 0.64 -2.27 14.44
N ALA A 87 0.35 -1.37 13.50
CA ALA A 87 -0.12 -1.74 12.18
C ALA A 87 0.95 -2.41 11.32
N PHE A 88 0.49 -3.24 10.39
CA PHE A 88 1.35 -3.80 9.37
C PHE A 88 1.65 -2.79 8.26
N TRP A 89 2.94 -2.52 8.04
CA TRP A 89 3.44 -1.64 6.97
C TRP A 89 4.18 -2.42 5.88
N CYS A 90 3.93 -2.05 4.63
CA CYS A 90 4.59 -2.57 3.46
C CYS A 90 5.46 -1.51 2.82
N ASN A 91 6.57 -1.96 2.21
CA ASN A 91 7.46 -1.15 1.41
C ASN A 91 7.50 -1.68 -0.03
N ALA A 92 7.55 -0.78 -1.01
CA ALA A 92 7.77 -1.09 -2.42
C ALA A 92 8.69 -0.04 -3.02
N VAL A 93 9.60 -0.47 -3.90
CA VAL A 93 10.46 0.44 -4.65
C VAL A 93 9.99 0.45 -6.10
N GLN A 94 9.65 1.64 -6.61
CA GLN A 94 9.28 1.87 -8.01
C GLN A 94 10.11 3.04 -8.54
N ASN A 95 10.77 2.87 -9.69
CA ASN A 95 11.62 3.91 -10.28
C ASN A 95 12.68 4.48 -9.32
N GLY A 96 13.26 3.62 -8.46
CA GLY A 96 14.23 4.04 -7.44
C GLY A 96 13.63 4.73 -6.22
N ILE A 97 12.32 5.00 -6.21
CA ILE A 97 11.62 5.63 -5.09
C ILE A 97 10.97 4.56 -4.22
N ARG A 98 11.27 4.61 -2.93
CA ARG A 98 10.60 3.80 -1.91
C ARG A 98 9.27 4.43 -1.52
N GLN A 99 8.24 3.60 -1.43
CA GLN A 99 6.91 3.99 -0.97
C GLN A 99 6.48 3.04 0.14
N THR A 100 5.92 3.61 1.20
CA THR A 100 5.49 2.89 2.40
C THR A 100 3.99 3.05 2.56
N TRP A 101 3.27 1.96 2.84
CA TRP A 101 1.82 1.99 2.99
C TRP A 101 1.33 0.92 3.96
N ALA A 102 0.20 1.18 4.61
CA ALA A 102 -0.48 0.24 5.48
C ALA A 102 -1.63 -0.44 4.70
N PRO A 103 -1.53 -1.74 4.34
CA PRO A 103 -2.47 -2.37 3.42
C PRO A 103 -3.94 -2.34 3.84
N ARG A 104 -4.23 -2.38 5.15
CA ARG A 104 -5.61 -2.34 5.67
C ARG A 104 -6.23 -0.94 5.63
N TYR A 105 -5.43 0.11 5.49
CA TYR A 105 -5.86 1.50 5.66
C TYR A 105 -5.65 2.35 4.41
N THR A 106 -4.76 1.94 3.53
CA THR A 106 -4.38 2.68 2.32
C THR A 106 -4.30 1.73 1.14
N MET A 107 -4.92 2.12 0.02
CA MET A 107 -4.73 1.44 -1.26
C MET A 107 -3.30 1.70 -1.77
N PHE A 108 -2.72 0.80 -2.57
CA PHE A 108 -1.44 1.00 -3.26
C PHE A 108 -1.64 1.12 -4.78
N SER A 109 -1.46 2.32 -5.32
CA SER A 109 -1.65 2.59 -6.76
C SER A 109 -0.48 2.05 -7.61
N ARG A 110 -0.56 0.77 -7.98
CA ARG A 110 0.40 0.11 -8.89
C ARG A 110 0.27 0.58 -10.33
N GLY A 111 -0.95 0.86 -10.79
CA GLY A 111 -1.25 1.19 -12.19
C GLY A 111 -0.55 2.45 -12.70
N ASN A 112 -0.23 3.38 -11.80
CA ASN A 112 0.35 4.68 -12.15
C ASN A 112 1.88 4.64 -12.34
N ILE A 113 2.53 3.47 -12.33
CA ILE A 113 4.00 3.37 -12.42
C ILE A 113 4.60 4.11 -13.64
N LYS A 114 3.92 4.04 -14.80
CA LYS A 114 4.37 4.73 -16.03
C LYS A 114 4.30 6.25 -15.87
N GLU A 115 3.26 6.76 -15.23
CA GLU A 115 3.08 8.19 -15.02
C GLU A 115 4.06 8.73 -13.97
N LYS A 116 4.30 7.97 -12.89
CA LYS A 116 5.36 8.28 -11.91
C LYS A 116 6.72 8.39 -12.59
N LYS A 117 7.01 7.50 -13.55
CA LYS A 117 8.23 7.52 -14.36
C LYS A 117 8.27 8.71 -15.31
N ARG A 118 7.17 9.03 -16.00
CA ARG A 118 7.07 10.19 -16.88
C ARG A 118 7.42 11.47 -16.12
N ILE A 119 6.89 11.66 -14.91
CA ILE A 119 7.21 12.83 -14.08
C ILE A 119 8.70 12.88 -13.74
N LEU A 120 9.27 11.75 -13.30
CA LEU A 120 10.70 11.65 -12.97
C LEU A 120 11.59 12.02 -14.15
N ASP A 121 11.29 11.47 -15.33
CA ASP A 121 12.13 11.63 -16.50
C ASP A 121 11.91 12.99 -17.20
N SER A 122 10.71 13.59 -17.10
CA SER A 122 10.36 14.82 -17.84
C SER A 122 10.67 16.11 -17.10
N TYR A 123 10.72 16.08 -15.75
CA TYR A 123 10.86 17.28 -14.93
C TYR A 123 12.11 17.21 -14.05
N THR A 124 13.30 17.15 -14.64
CA THR A 124 14.57 16.86 -13.94
C THR A 124 15.26 18.07 -13.29
N SER A 125 14.67 19.26 -13.35
CA SER A 125 15.27 20.49 -12.81
C SER A 125 14.23 21.37 -12.11
N LEU A 126 13.77 20.91 -10.94
CA LEU A 126 12.71 21.57 -10.18
C LEU A 126 13.19 22.38 -8.97
N HIS A 127 14.50 22.56 -8.81
CA HIS A 127 15.04 23.44 -7.78
C HIS A 127 14.45 24.86 -7.88
N GLY A 128 13.98 25.39 -6.75
CA GLY A 128 13.29 26.68 -6.69
C GLY A 128 11.87 26.69 -7.28
N LYS A 129 11.33 25.54 -7.70
CA LYS A 129 9.94 25.40 -8.14
C LYS A 129 9.08 24.85 -7.00
N THR A 130 7.85 25.36 -6.93
CA THR A 130 6.83 24.89 -6.00
C THR A 130 5.80 24.04 -6.73
N VAL A 131 5.50 22.86 -6.19
CA VAL A 131 4.45 21.96 -6.66
C VAL A 131 3.37 21.84 -5.59
N LEU A 132 2.11 21.84 -6.04
CA LEU A 132 0.94 21.62 -5.22
C LEU A 132 0.38 20.22 -5.51
N ASP A 133 0.47 19.30 -4.55
CA ASP A 133 -0.13 17.97 -4.64
C ASP A 133 -1.38 17.92 -3.75
N MET A 134 -2.56 17.99 -4.37
CA MET A 134 -3.84 18.06 -3.64
C MET A 134 -4.37 16.69 -3.18
N TYR A 135 -3.73 15.60 -3.64
CA TYR A 135 -4.12 14.22 -3.34
C TYR A 135 -2.85 13.36 -3.17
N ALA A 136 -2.03 13.74 -2.21
CA ALA A 136 -0.67 13.20 -2.10
C ALA A 136 -0.63 11.69 -1.87
N GLY A 137 -1.66 11.13 -1.19
CA GLY A 137 -1.66 9.74 -0.75
C GLY A 137 -0.43 9.46 0.10
N ILE A 138 0.19 8.30 -0.13
CA ILE A 138 1.48 7.92 0.46
C ILE A 138 2.69 8.58 -0.24
N GLY A 139 2.45 9.61 -1.05
CA GLY A 139 3.46 10.25 -1.89
C GLY A 139 3.60 9.63 -3.28
N TYR A 140 2.48 9.39 -3.96
CA TYR A 140 2.50 8.74 -5.28
C TYR A 140 3.29 9.52 -6.32
N PHE A 141 3.00 10.82 -6.43
CA PHE A 141 3.67 11.75 -7.33
C PHE A 141 4.54 12.75 -6.58
N THR A 142 4.13 13.14 -5.36
CA THR A 142 4.93 13.94 -4.43
C THR A 142 6.40 13.51 -4.39
N LEU A 143 6.68 12.22 -4.17
CA LEU A 143 8.05 11.73 -4.06
C LEU A 143 8.83 11.85 -5.38
N SER A 144 8.17 11.71 -6.54
CA SER A 144 8.79 11.94 -7.85
C SER A 144 9.23 13.40 -8.02
N TYR A 145 8.38 14.36 -7.64
CA TYR A 145 8.70 15.79 -7.71
C TYR A 145 9.81 16.17 -6.73
N LEU A 146 9.76 15.66 -5.49
CA LEU A 146 10.81 15.86 -4.49
C LEU A 146 12.16 15.30 -4.96
N SER A 147 12.17 14.11 -5.57
CA SER A 147 13.39 13.50 -6.10
C SER A 147 14.07 14.33 -7.19
N ASN A 148 13.33 15.24 -7.84
CA ASN A 148 13.85 16.17 -8.85
C ASN A 148 14.09 17.60 -8.32
N GLY A 149 14.04 17.78 -7.00
CA GLY A 149 14.45 19.02 -6.32
C GLY A 149 13.35 20.06 -6.10
N ALA A 150 12.08 19.72 -6.33
CA ALA A 150 10.96 20.62 -6.06
C ALA A 150 10.74 20.85 -4.55
N THR A 151 10.14 21.98 -4.20
CA THR A 151 9.41 22.12 -2.94
C THR A 151 7.95 21.71 -3.17
N VAL A 152 7.43 20.76 -2.41
CA VAL A 152 6.06 20.24 -2.61
C VAL A 152 5.21 20.51 -1.38
N PHE A 153 4.07 21.16 -1.58
CA PHE A 153 3.02 21.25 -0.56
C PHE A 153 1.97 20.18 -0.83
N CYS A 154 1.65 19.40 0.20
CA CYS A 154 0.86 18.18 0.08
C CYS A 154 -0.43 18.29 0.91
N TRP A 155 -1.56 17.92 0.31
CA TRP A 155 -2.82 17.70 0.99
C TRP A 155 -3.21 16.23 0.89
N GLU A 156 -3.66 15.69 2.00
CA GLU A 156 -4.17 14.33 2.11
C GLU A 156 -5.14 14.28 3.30
N ILE A 157 -6.22 13.53 3.15
CA ILE A 157 -7.30 13.44 4.16
C ILE A 157 -7.21 12.15 4.97
N ASN A 158 -6.55 11.12 4.45
CA ASN A 158 -6.37 9.84 5.12
C ASN A 158 -5.12 9.91 6.02
N PRO A 159 -5.26 9.84 7.36
CA PRO A 159 -4.13 9.93 8.28
C PRO A 159 -3.10 8.83 8.08
N TRP A 160 -3.52 7.64 7.63
CA TRP A 160 -2.61 6.54 7.31
C TRP A 160 -1.80 6.78 6.05
N SER A 161 -2.37 7.49 5.07
CA SER A 161 -1.65 7.92 3.87
C SER A 161 -0.58 8.96 4.23
N ILE A 162 -0.91 9.91 5.08
CA ILE A 162 0.03 10.92 5.59
C ILE A 162 1.20 10.23 6.30
N GLU A 163 0.93 9.31 7.21
CA GLU A 163 1.99 8.54 7.89
C GLU A 163 2.83 7.73 6.90
N GLY A 164 2.20 7.11 5.88
CA GLY A 164 2.91 6.42 4.80
C GLY A 164 3.86 7.33 4.02
N LEU A 165 3.43 8.56 3.71
CA LEU A 165 4.28 9.59 3.09
C LEU A 165 5.45 9.98 4.01
N VAL A 166 5.18 10.25 5.29
CA VAL A 166 6.21 10.61 6.28
C VAL A 166 7.27 9.52 6.40
N ARG A 167 6.87 8.25 6.51
CA ARG A 167 7.80 7.11 6.53
C ARG A 167 8.62 7.00 5.25
N GLY A 168 7.96 7.17 4.09
CA GLY A 168 8.63 7.17 2.79
C GLY A 168 9.70 8.26 2.64
N LEU A 169 9.55 9.40 3.33
CA LEU A 169 10.55 10.48 3.35
C LEU A 169 11.73 10.22 4.29
N GLN A 170 11.55 9.39 5.32
CA GLN A 170 12.58 9.12 6.34
C GLN A 170 13.53 7.99 5.95
N GLU A 171 13.07 7.03 5.13
CA GLU A 171 13.89 5.91 4.67
C GLU A 171 14.74 6.31 3.45
N LYS A 172 16.07 6.41 3.66
CA LYS A 172 17.07 6.64 2.58
C LYS A 172 17.35 5.37 1.76
#